data_AF-A0A9D3Z2J4-F1
#
_entry.id   AF-A0A9D3Z2J4-F1
#
_cell.length_a   1.000
_cell.length_b   1.000
_cell.length_c   1.000
_cell.angle_alpha   90.00
_cell.angle_beta   90.00
_cell.angle_gamma   90.00
#
_symmetry.space_group_name_H-M   'P 1'
#
loop_
_entity.id
_entity.type
_entity.pdbx_description
1 polymer ?
#
loop_
_entity_poly.entity_id
_entity_poly.type
_entity_poly.pdbx_seq_one_letter_code
_entity_poly.pdbx_strand_id
1 'polypeptide(L)'
;MKEAIRRKRKQLGCLPRSKYDIIVRCLNGSFDVPVKKRTPEENNCLAMIRKRKDFELGDRGSLLCGGKQVLVKEDLPRFVEKMFMENKGCGARVIYNKLKVNYTGFSEQAILEILYNSKYYHEKYPRFTNKPKPKTITEEEPGKRWQIDIINMKNQSVSYKGSTYSYILQVVDVYSRYVMPKPLKTKSSREVAKALEDVLMVNLAPDIIQCDNGLEFKGPSMKLLLNKYNIKMINSRPYHPQSQGKCERSNSVIKAKILFATKSKRGFNWVEGLQDLAYAINTSFKRVLGGLTPFEAYYGRSHVFTKERHSSREIKKTIRRANKKAYRSLLKNATSPSKYKVGETVLIRYPFRKSRVPTKRYVIEGKVEKVKRNGVYIVLFQVPNKPELGFVSKSVGVENMTSLTVALEKQRKIKKTFIKTEPLRETKSQN
;
A
#
# COMPACT_ATOMS: atom_id res chain seq x y z
N MET A 1 41.57 -6.19 11.41
CA MET A 1 40.80 -6.15 10.13
C MET A 1 41.15 -7.31 9.18
N LYS A 2 42.44 -7.59 8.90
CA LYS A 2 42.88 -8.71 8.06
C LYS A 2 42.44 -10.09 8.59
N GLU A 3 42.31 -10.26 9.91
CA GLU A 3 41.86 -11.51 10.54
C GLU A 3 40.35 -11.77 10.43
N ALA A 4 39.52 -10.71 10.49
CA ALA A 4 38.09 -10.78 10.17
C ALA A 4 37.83 -11.04 8.67
N ILE A 5 38.73 -10.53 7.81
CA ILE A 5 38.73 -10.82 6.36
C ILE A 5 39.23 -12.26 6.09
N ARG A 6 40.15 -12.79 6.90
CA ARG A 6 40.65 -14.18 6.83
C ARG A 6 39.64 -15.20 7.39
N ARG A 7 38.83 -14.83 8.40
CA ARG A 7 37.65 -15.61 8.88
C ARG A 7 36.49 -15.62 7.88
N LYS A 8 36.48 -14.68 6.92
CA LYS A 8 35.68 -14.75 5.68
C LYS A 8 36.21 -15.78 4.68
N ARG A 9 37.13 -16.69 5.07
CA ARG A 9 37.42 -17.94 4.34
C ARG A 9 36.16 -18.81 4.30
N LYS A 10 35.35 -18.48 3.29
CA LYS A 10 34.27 -19.22 2.63
C LYS A 10 33.54 -20.18 3.56
N GLN A 11 32.37 -19.79 4.05
CA GLN A 11 31.35 -20.77 4.43
C GLN A 11 31.15 -21.76 3.26
N LEU A 12 31.05 -23.05 3.55
CA LEU A 12 30.78 -24.05 2.52
C LEU A 12 29.41 -23.76 1.91
N GLY A 13 29.34 -23.59 0.59
CA GLY A 13 28.07 -23.43 -0.11
C GLY A 13 27.28 -24.73 -0.13
N CYS A 14 26.01 -24.67 -0.55
CA CYS A 14 25.19 -25.88 -0.71
C CYS A 14 25.85 -26.86 -1.68
N LEU A 15 26.11 -28.08 -1.21
CA LEU A 15 26.60 -29.17 -2.05
C LEU A 15 25.41 -29.99 -2.58
N PRO A 16 25.24 -30.10 -3.91
CA PRO A 16 24.35 -31.10 -4.49
C PRO A 16 24.81 -32.51 -4.11
N ARG A 17 23.88 -33.47 -4.12
CA ARG A 17 24.16 -34.87 -3.81
C ARG A 17 25.33 -35.46 -4.61
N SER A 18 25.41 -35.15 -5.91
CA SER A 18 26.52 -35.57 -6.80
C SER A 18 27.90 -35.21 -6.23
N LYS A 19 28.09 -33.95 -5.83
CA LYS A 19 29.36 -33.47 -5.26
C LYS A 19 29.63 -34.05 -3.89
N TYR A 20 28.59 -34.17 -3.08
CA TYR A 20 28.70 -34.76 -1.74
C TYR A 20 29.23 -36.20 -1.84
N ASP A 21 28.62 -37.03 -2.69
CA ASP A 21 29.00 -38.44 -2.83
C ASP A 21 30.41 -38.60 -3.43
N ILE A 22 30.80 -37.74 -4.40
CA ILE A 22 32.18 -37.72 -4.93
C ILE A 22 33.18 -37.39 -3.82
N ILE A 23 32.91 -36.41 -2.97
CA ILE A 23 33.83 -36.03 -1.89
C ILE A 23 33.95 -37.17 -0.87
N VAL A 24 32.84 -37.82 -0.51
CA VAL A 24 32.85 -38.99 0.37
C VAL A 24 33.69 -40.13 -0.23
N ARG A 25 33.53 -40.41 -1.54
CA ARG A 25 34.33 -41.41 -2.26
C ARG A 25 35.82 -41.09 -2.30
N CYS A 26 36.17 -39.81 -2.40
CA CYS A 26 37.57 -39.38 -2.33
C CYS A 26 38.17 -39.59 -0.94
N LEU A 27 37.40 -39.32 0.12
CA LEU A 27 37.88 -39.42 1.51
C LEU A 27 37.95 -40.86 2.01
N ASN A 28 37.07 -41.75 1.55
CA ASN A 28 37.07 -43.17 1.93
C ASN A 28 38.02 -44.04 1.05
N GLY A 29 38.76 -43.42 0.12
CA GLY A 29 39.71 -44.11 -0.76
C GLY A 29 39.10 -44.87 -1.94
N SER A 30 37.78 -44.81 -2.16
CA SER A 30 37.08 -45.53 -3.25
C SER A 30 36.98 -44.75 -4.58
N PHE A 31 37.72 -43.64 -4.70
CA PHE A 31 37.77 -42.83 -5.92
C PHE A 31 38.92 -43.26 -6.83
N ASP A 32 38.60 -44.10 -7.82
CA ASP A 32 39.56 -44.64 -8.79
C ASP A 32 39.20 -44.24 -10.24
N VAL A 33 39.15 -42.93 -10.51
CA VAL A 33 38.94 -42.43 -11.88
C VAL A 33 40.26 -41.85 -12.42
N PRO A 34 40.80 -42.39 -13.53
CA PRO A 34 42.01 -41.87 -14.17
C PRO A 34 41.88 -40.41 -14.59
N VAL A 35 42.95 -39.62 -14.45
CA VAL A 35 42.93 -38.16 -14.68
C VAL A 35 42.31 -37.78 -16.03
N LYS A 36 42.63 -38.53 -17.10
CA LYS A 36 42.14 -38.28 -18.47
C LYS A 36 40.64 -38.54 -18.66
N LYS A 37 39.99 -39.28 -17.76
CA LYS A 37 38.57 -39.66 -17.83
C LYS A 37 37.67 -38.90 -16.84
N ARG A 38 38.24 -38.01 -16.01
CA ARG A 38 37.49 -37.27 -14.99
C ARG A 38 36.56 -36.23 -15.59
N THR A 39 35.35 -36.16 -15.06
CA THR A 39 34.39 -35.10 -15.39
C THR A 39 34.83 -33.75 -14.80
N PRO A 40 34.32 -32.62 -15.34
CA PRO A 40 34.54 -31.30 -14.76
C PRO A 40 34.10 -31.20 -13.28
N GLU A 41 33.04 -31.92 -12.91
CA GLU A 41 32.51 -31.95 -11.55
C GLU A 41 33.47 -32.65 -10.57
N GLU A 42 34.00 -33.82 -10.95
CA GLU A 42 35.01 -34.55 -10.16
C GLU A 42 36.30 -33.73 -9.98
N ASN A 43 36.78 -33.09 -11.05
CA ASN A 43 37.93 -32.20 -10.98
C ASN A 43 37.67 -31.00 -10.04
N ASN A 44 36.45 -30.46 -10.03
CA ASN A 44 36.05 -29.39 -9.11
C ASN A 44 36.04 -29.89 -7.65
N CYS A 45 35.50 -31.07 -7.38
CA CYS A 45 35.49 -31.68 -6.05
C CYS A 45 36.91 -31.95 -5.54
N LEU A 46 37.79 -32.52 -6.36
CA LEU A 46 39.20 -32.73 -6.00
C LEU A 46 39.93 -31.40 -5.71
N ALA A 47 39.69 -30.36 -6.52
CA ALA A 47 40.21 -29.03 -6.25
C ALA A 47 39.64 -28.43 -4.95
N MET A 48 38.38 -28.74 -4.61
CA MET A 48 37.74 -28.30 -3.38
C MET A 48 38.37 -28.96 -2.15
N ILE A 49 38.60 -30.28 -2.19
CA ILE A 49 39.28 -31.04 -1.13
C ILE A 49 40.71 -30.50 -0.93
N ARG A 50 41.48 -30.29 -2.01
CA ARG A 50 42.83 -29.71 -1.91
C ARG A 50 42.85 -28.33 -1.26
N LYS A 51 41.81 -27.52 -1.47
CA LYS A 51 41.68 -26.16 -0.90
C LYS A 51 41.15 -26.17 0.54
N ARG A 52 40.39 -27.18 0.93
CA ARG A 52 39.75 -27.35 2.25
C ARG A 52 40.26 -28.62 2.92
N LYS A 53 41.28 -28.45 3.74
CA LYS A 53 41.86 -29.56 4.52
C LYS A 53 41.02 -29.96 5.74
N ASP A 54 39.89 -29.30 5.95
CA ASP A 54 38.94 -29.49 7.05
C ASP A 54 37.79 -30.45 6.72
N PHE A 55 37.89 -31.20 5.61
CA PHE A 55 36.92 -32.24 5.24
C PHE A 55 37.32 -33.58 5.85
N GLU A 56 36.36 -34.21 6.54
CA GLU A 56 36.55 -35.46 7.28
C GLU A 56 35.31 -36.35 7.13
N LEU A 57 35.45 -37.65 7.41
CA LEU A 57 34.33 -38.58 7.50
C LEU A 57 33.96 -38.79 8.97
N GLY A 58 32.68 -38.67 9.31
CA GLY A 58 32.15 -38.98 10.63
C GLY A 58 31.74 -40.43 10.80
N ASP A 59 31.26 -40.77 12.00
CA ASP A 59 31.01 -42.13 12.52
C ASP A 59 30.01 -43.00 11.72
N ARG A 60 29.43 -42.49 10.63
CA ARG A 60 28.52 -43.21 9.72
C ARG A 60 28.76 -42.91 8.24
N GLY A 61 29.97 -42.51 7.87
CA GLY A 61 30.30 -42.09 6.50
C GLY A 61 29.67 -40.75 6.10
N SER A 62 29.20 -39.97 7.07
CA SER A 62 28.73 -38.61 6.83
C SER A 62 29.91 -37.67 6.60
N LEU A 63 29.76 -36.74 5.65
CA LEU A 63 30.78 -35.75 5.37
C LEU A 63 30.74 -34.66 6.44
N LEU A 64 31.88 -34.42 7.08
CA LEU A 64 32.11 -33.34 8.02
C LEU A 64 32.97 -32.25 7.36
N CYS A 65 32.71 -30.99 7.70
CA CYS A 65 33.55 -29.86 7.32
C CYS A 65 33.69 -28.91 8.51
N GLY A 66 34.92 -28.77 9.03
CA GLY A 66 35.19 -27.98 10.23
C GLY A 66 34.43 -28.46 11.46
N GLY A 67 34.36 -29.78 11.66
CA GLY A 67 33.67 -30.44 12.78
C GLY A 67 32.14 -30.46 12.69
N LYS A 68 31.54 -30.02 11.58
CA LYS A 68 30.08 -29.99 11.39
C LYS A 68 29.64 -30.84 10.23
N GLN A 69 28.48 -31.48 10.35
CA GLN A 69 27.93 -32.31 9.29
C GLN A 69 27.49 -31.46 8.10
N VAL A 70 27.95 -31.81 6.90
CA VAL A 70 27.57 -31.14 5.67
C VAL A 70 26.17 -31.59 5.27
N LEU A 71 25.23 -30.65 5.14
CA LEU A 71 23.90 -30.93 4.60
C LEU A 71 23.93 -30.95 3.08
N VAL A 72 23.34 -32.00 2.52
CA VAL A 72 23.05 -32.11 1.09
C VAL A 72 21.95 -31.11 0.74
N LYS A 73 22.10 -30.43 -0.39
CA LYS A 73 21.16 -29.41 -0.87
C LYS A 73 19.73 -29.93 -0.98
N GLU A 74 19.58 -31.16 -1.46
CA GLU A 74 18.30 -31.82 -1.69
C GLU A 74 17.58 -32.20 -0.38
N ASP A 75 18.33 -32.44 0.70
CA ASP A 75 17.77 -32.77 2.02
C ASP A 75 17.37 -31.51 2.82
N LEU A 76 17.95 -30.36 2.50
CA LEU A 76 17.73 -29.09 3.20
C LEU A 76 16.23 -28.73 3.38
N PRO A 77 15.32 -28.90 2.38
CA PRO A 77 13.90 -28.64 2.55
C PRO A 77 13.26 -29.41 3.71
N ARG A 78 13.60 -30.70 3.86
CA ARG A 78 13.07 -31.55 4.94
C ARG A 78 13.50 -31.06 6.32
N PHE A 79 14.77 -30.67 6.46
CA PHE A 79 15.27 -30.08 7.71
C PHE A 79 14.61 -28.73 8.03
N VAL A 80 14.45 -27.87 7.01
CA VAL A 80 13.80 -26.57 7.18
C VAL A 80 12.34 -26.74 7.60
N GLU A 81 11.60 -27.65 6.99
CA GLU A 81 10.21 -27.95 7.34
C GLU A 81 10.08 -28.48 8.76
N LYS A 82 10.89 -29.49 9.14
CA LYS A 82 10.95 -30.03 10.51
C LYS A 82 11.19 -28.92 11.53
N MET A 83 12.24 -28.11 11.31
CA MET A 83 12.58 -27.01 12.21
C MET A 83 11.49 -25.95 12.26
N PHE A 84 10.82 -25.64 11.14
CA PHE A 84 9.73 -24.68 11.10
C PHE A 84 8.53 -25.16 11.92
N MET A 85 8.19 -26.45 11.84
CA MET A 85 7.11 -27.06 12.63
C MET A 85 7.41 -27.06 14.13
N GLU A 86 8.58 -27.58 14.51
CA GLU A 86 9.02 -27.66 15.92
C GLU A 86 9.10 -26.29 16.60
N ASN A 87 9.48 -25.26 15.84
CA ASN A 87 9.69 -23.92 16.38
C ASN A 87 8.51 -22.97 16.14
N LYS A 88 7.30 -23.53 15.97
CA LYS A 88 6.06 -22.77 15.80
C LYS A 88 6.21 -21.65 14.77
N GLY A 89 6.88 -21.92 13.65
CA GLY A 89 6.95 -21.04 12.50
C GLY A 89 8.12 -20.04 12.49
N CYS A 90 9.24 -20.33 13.11
CA CYS A 90 10.34 -19.36 13.16
C CYS A 90 10.86 -18.94 11.75
N GLY A 91 11.40 -17.73 11.65
CA GLY A 91 11.91 -17.18 10.38
C GLY A 91 13.25 -17.82 9.93
N ALA A 92 13.62 -17.60 8.67
CA ALA A 92 14.84 -18.15 8.06
C ALA A 92 16.10 -17.98 8.91
N ARG A 93 16.32 -16.78 9.48
CA ARG A 93 17.47 -16.49 10.34
C ARG A 93 17.52 -17.35 11.61
N VAL A 94 16.37 -17.62 12.21
CA VAL A 94 16.28 -18.45 13.42
C VAL A 94 16.59 -19.91 13.07
N ILE A 95 15.99 -20.43 11.98
CA ILE A 95 16.29 -21.77 11.48
C ILE A 95 17.77 -21.91 11.16
N TYR A 96 18.33 -20.94 10.44
CA TYR A 96 19.77 -20.89 10.11
C TYR A 96 20.63 -20.93 11.37
N ASN A 97 20.32 -20.10 12.38
CA ASN A 97 21.08 -20.05 13.63
C ASN A 97 21.02 -21.36 14.43
N LYS A 98 19.94 -22.12 14.33
CA LYS A 98 19.83 -23.43 14.98
C LYS A 98 20.55 -24.53 14.20
N LEU A 99 20.37 -24.58 12.88
CA LEU A 99 21.02 -25.58 12.03
C LEU A 99 22.55 -25.39 12.00
N LYS A 100 23.04 -24.14 12.00
CA LYS A 100 24.49 -23.85 11.89
C LYS A 100 25.31 -24.35 13.09
N VAL A 101 24.67 -24.77 14.17
CA VAL A 101 25.34 -25.33 15.35
C VAL A 101 25.97 -26.67 14.99
N ASN A 102 25.18 -27.58 14.42
CA ASN A 102 25.60 -28.95 14.11
C ASN A 102 25.90 -29.18 12.62
N TYR A 103 25.37 -28.31 11.75
CA TYR A 103 25.43 -28.50 10.31
C TYR A 103 26.14 -27.36 9.57
N THR A 104 26.65 -27.65 8.38
CA THR A 104 27.24 -26.70 7.43
C THR A 104 26.79 -27.02 5.99
N GLY A 105 27.23 -26.24 4.99
CA GLY A 105 26.84 -26.46 3.60
C GLY A 105 25.47 -25.88 3.24
N PHE A 106 25.07 -24.77 3.86
CA PHE A 106 23.85 -24.04 3.50
C PHE A 106 23.97 -22.56 3.85
N SER A 107 23.07 -21.76 3.30
CA SER A 107 22.99 -20.32 3.56
C SER A 107 21.61 -19.92 4.08
N GLU A 108 21.53 -18.79 4.79
CA GLU A 108 20.25 -18.20 5.19
C GLU A 108 19.35 -17.92 3.98
N GLN A 109 19.95 -17.53 2.84
CA GLN A 109 19.24 -17.27 1.60
C GLN A 109 18.58 -18.53 1.02
N ALA A 110 19.29 -19.67 1.04
CA ALA A 110 18.72 -20.96 0.58
C ALA A 110 17.52 -21.38 1.44
N ILE A 111 17.62 -21.21 2.77
CA ILE A 111 16.50 -21.46 3.69
C ILE A 111 15.33 -20.52 3.38
N LEU A 112 15.61 -19.23 3.12
CA LEU A 112 14.58 -18.25 2.79
C LEU A 112 13.85 -18.61 1.49
N GLU A 113 14.55 -19.11 0.48
CA GLU A 113 13.97 -19.57 -0.78
C GLU A 113 13.04 -20.77 -0.57
N ILE A 114 13.44 -21.75 0.25
CA ILE A 114 12.59 -22.88 0.63
C ILE A 114 11.31 -22.38 1.31
N LEU A 115 11.45 -21.52 2.33
CA LEU A 115 10.30 -20.96 3.04
C LEU A 115 9.38 -20.15 2.11
N TYR A 116 9.94 -19.38 1.16
CA TYR A 116 9.13 -18.60 0.22
C TYR A 116 8.33 -19.46 -0.76
N ASN A 117 8.76 -20.69 -1.02
CA ASN A 117 8.02 -21.67 -1.82
C ASN A 117 7.06 -22.52 -0.98
N SER A 118 7.16 -22.48 0.35
CA SER A 118 6.23 -23.17 1.25
C SER A 118 4.91 -22.40 1.40
N LYS A 119 3.80 -23.07 1.10
CA LYS A 119 2.44 -22.58 1.36
C LYS A 119 2.22 -22.36 2.86
N TYR A 120 2.60 -23.34 3.68
CA TYR A 120 2.45 -23.31 5.13
C TYR A 120 3.20 -22.13 5.78
N TYR A 121 4.41 -21.81 5.30
CA TYR A 121 5.13 -20.62 5.74
C TYR A 121 4.33 -19.33 5.46
N HIS A 122 3.76 -19.22 4.26
CA HIS A 122 3.05 -18.02 3.84
C HIS A 122 1.69 -17.86 4.53
N GLU A 123 1.01 -18.96 4.87
CA GLU A 123 -0.21 -18.91 5.70
C GLU A 123 0.06 -18.36 7.09
N LYS A 124 1.20 -18.76 7.69
CA LYS A 124 1.59 -18.33 9.03
C LYS A 124 2.16 -16.92 9.07
N TYR A 125 2.93 -16.54 8.03
CA TYR A 125 3.54 -15.21 7.89
C TYR A 125 3.15 -14.57 6.54
N PRO A 126 1.86 -14.22 6.38
CA PRO A 126 1.33 -13.76 5.10
C PRO A 126 1.86 -12.39 4.69
N ARG A 127 2.28 -12.28 3.44
CA ARG A 127 2.79 -11.03 2.86
C ARG A 127 1.80 -10.43 1.87
N PHE A 128 0.86 -9.65 2.39
CA PHE A 128 -0.07 -8.86 1.59
C PHE A 128 0.59 -7.57 1.11
N THR A 129 1.30 -7.66 -0.01
CA THR A 129 2.11 -6.57 -0.57
C THR A 129 1.45 -5.84 -1.74
N ASN A 130 0.23 -6.24 -2.11
CA ASN A 130 -0.55 -5.59 -3.16
C ASN A 130 -1.13 -4.28 -2.66
N LYS A 131 -1.14 -3.28 -3.53
CA LYS A 131 -1.83 -2.00 -3.30
C LYS A 131 -2.75 -1.73 -4.48
N PRO A 132 -4.02 -1.38 -4.26
CA PRO A 132 -4.90 -0.98 -5.34
C PRO A 132 -4.30 0.22 -6.07
N LYS A 133 -4.57 0.31 -7.37
CA LYS A 133 -4.14 1.50 -8.13
C LYS A 133 -4.83 2.72 -7.52
N PRO A 134 -4.09 3.79 -7.21
CA PRO A 134 -4.69 4.99 -6.64
C PRO A 134 -5.66 5.57 -7.66
N LYS A 135 -6.92 5.79 -7.23
CA LYS A 135 -7.91 6.51 -8.01
C LYS A 135 -8.21 7.83 -7.30
N THR A 136 -7.76 8.92 -7.91
CA THR A 136 -8.11 10.26 -7.45
C THR A 136 -9.51 10.58 -7.92
N ILE A 137 -10.35 11.11 -7.02
CA ILE A 137 -11.64 11.68 -7.38
C ILE A 137 -11.36 13.04 -8.01
N THR A 138 -11.75 13.23 -9.26
CA THR A 138 -11.65 14.50 -10.00
C THR A 138 -13.00 14.77 -10.65
N GLU A 139 -13.37 16.04 -10.70
CA GLU A 139 -14.51 16.51 -11.49
C GLU A 139 -13.98 17.33 -12.66
N GLU A 140 -14.84 17.59 -13.65
CA GLU A 140 -14.48 18.38 -14.84
C GLU A 140 -14.92 19.85 -14.74
N GLU A 141 -15.83 20.16 -13.82
CA GLU A 141 -16.39 21.50 -13.64
C GLU A 141 -16.63 21.81 -12.15
N PRO A 142 -16.67 23.10 -11.76
CA PRO A 142 -17.07 23.53 -10.41
C PRO A 142 -18.50 23.09 -10.08
N GLY A 143 -18.80 22.88 -8.80
CA GLY A 143 -20.17 22.55 -8.36
C GLY A 143 -20.61 21.11 -8.63
N LYS A 144 -19.84 20.32 -9.37
CA LYS A 144 -20.16 18.89 -9.58
C LYS A 144 -20.05 18.05 -8.31
N ARG A 145 -19.04 18.32 -7.49
CA ARG A 145 -18.85 17.62 -6.22
C ARG A 145 -18.18 18.49 -5.20
N TRP A 146 -18.80 18.59 -4.02
CA TRP A 146 -18.16 19.13 -2.84
C TRP A 146 -17.75 18.01 -1.89
N GLN A 147 -16.64 18.22 -1.19
CA GLN A 147 -16.26 17.42 -0.03
C GLN A 147 -16.45 18.24 1.23
N ILE A 148 -17.07 17.63 2.24
CA ILE A 148 -17.28 18.26 3.54
C ILE A 148 -16.65 17.44 4.65
N ASP A 149 -16.15 18.14 5.67
CA ASP A 149 -15.59 17.56 6.88
C ASP A 149 -15.70 18.54 8.06
N ILE A 150 -15.62 18.02 9.29
CA ILE A 150 -15.62 18.84 10.50
C ILE A 150 -14.21 18.90 11.08
N ILE A 151 -13.71 20.12 11.22
CA ILE A 151 -12.46 20.39 11.92
C ILE A 151 -12.75 20.64 13.40
N ASN A 152 -12.14 19.84 14.26
CA ASN A 152 -12.18 20.05 15.71
C ASN A 152 -11.18 21.13 16.14
N MET A 153 -11.69 22.17 16.79
CA MET A 153 -10.95 23.33 17.34
C MET A 153 -11.15 23.46 18.87
N LYS A 154 -11.58 22.40 19.59
CA LYS A 154 -11.87 22.48 21.04
C LYS A 154 -10.75 23.08 21.86
N ASN A 155 -9.50 22.67 21.59
CA ASN A 155 -8.31 23.16 22.31
C ASN A 155 -7.95 24.62 21.97
N GLN A 156 -8.68 25.22 21.04
CA GLN A 156 -8.54 26.59 20.55
C GLN A 156 -9.92 27.24 20.48
N SER A 157 -10.84 26.87 21.37
CA SER A 157 -12.20 27.45 21.36
C SER A 157 -12.14 28.95 21.62
N VAL A 158 -12.96 29.71 20.91
CA VAL A 158 -13.02 31.17 21.09
C VAL A 158 -14.46 31.63 21.24
N SER A 159 -14.68 32.63 22.08
CA SER A 159 -15.95 33.32 22.20
C SER A 159 -16.03 34.44 21.16
N TYR A 160 -17.13 34.50 20.41
CA TYR A 160 -17.39 35.56 19.44
C TYR A 160 -18.88 35.87 19.44
N LYS A 161 -19.23 37.16 19.59
CA LYS A 161 -20.63 37.65 19.67
C LYS A 161 -21.49 36.82 20.65
N GLY A 162 -21.00 36.64 21.88
CA GLY A 162 -21.74 35.94 22.94
C GLY A 162 -21.88 34.43 22.76
N SER A 163 -21.11 33.80 21.86
CA SER A 163 -21.15 32.34 21.65
C SER A 163 -19.76 31.75 21.51
N THR A 164 -19.57 30.57 22.09
CA THR A 164 -18.31 29.82 22.00
C THR A 164 -18.32 28.92 20.77
N TYR A 165 -17.28 29.05 19.93
CA TYR A 165 -17.08 28.22 18.75
C TYR A 165 -15.92 27.25 18.99
N SER A 166 -16.14 25.99 18.63
CA SER A 166 -15.19 24.89 18.87
C SER A 166 -14.97 24.00 17.65
N TYR A 167 -15.66 24.26 16.54
CA TYR A 167 -15.52 23.48 15.32
C TYR A 167 -15.63 24.36 14.07
N ILE A 168 -15.19 23.82 12.94
CA ILE A 168 -15.35 24.44 11.62
C ILE A 168 -15.94 23.39 10.68
N LEU A 169 -17.06 23.70 10.02
CA LEU A 169 -17.50 22.98 8.83
C LEU A 169 -16.62 23.41 7.68
N GLN A 170 -15.77 22.51 7.20
CA GLN A 170 -14.98 22.74 6.00
C GLN A 170 -15.74 22.21 4.79
N VAL A 171 -16.04 23.08 3.83
CA VAL A 171 -16.54 22.71 2.51
C VAL A 171 -15.46 22.99 1.47
N VAL A 172 -15.24 22.04 0.56
CA VAL A 172 -14.23 22.15 -0.50
C VAL A 172 -14.80 21.66 -1.83
N ASP A 173 -14.74 22.50 -2.86
CA ASP A 173 -15.07 22.09 -4.22
C ASP A 173 -13.95 21.19 -4.80
N VAL A 174 -14.32 20.03 -5.34
CA VAL A 174 -13.36 18.99 -5.76
C VAL A 174 -12.58 19.39 -7.00
N TYR A 175 -13.19 20.15 -7.91
CA TYR A 175 -12.57 20.62 -9.15
C TYR A 175 -11.57 21.74 -8.86
N SER A 176 -12.07 22.85 -8.34
CA SER A 176 -11.37 24.12 -8.15
C SER A 176 -10.52 24.19 -6.88
N ARG A 177 -10.77 23.33 -5.89
CA ARG A 177 -10.19 23.41 -4.53
C ARG A 177 -10.59 24.67 -3.77
N TYR A 178 -11.67 25.32 -4.20
CA TYR A 178 -12.25 26.47 -3.52
C TYR A 178 -12.77 26.05 -2.15
N VAL A 179 -12.41 26.83 -1.12
CA VAL A 179 -12.74 26.55 0.28
C VAL A 179 -13.83 27.48 0.79
N MET A 180 -14.82 26.94 1.48
CA MET A 180 -15.94 27.67 2.06
C MET A 180 -16.16 27.24 3.53
N PRO A 181 -15.27 27.63 4.44
CA PRO A 181 -15.37 27.24 5.84
C PRO A 181 -16.46 28.03 6.57
N LYS A 182 -17.16 27.38 7.51
CA LYS A 182 -18.12 28.01 8.43
C LYS A 182 -17.81 27.63 9.89
N PRO A 183 -17.80 28.59 10.82
CA PRO A 183 -17.58 28.30 12.23
C PRO A 183 -18.82 27.64 12.84
N LEU A 184 -18.62 26.67 13.74
CA LEU A 184 -19.69 25.97 14.45
C LEU A 184 -19.42 25.94 15.97
N LYS A 185 -20.50 26.02 16.74
CA LYS A 185 -20.53 25.88 18.20
C LYS A 185 -20.54 24.40 18.58
N THR A 186 -21.38 23.61 17.92
CA THR A 186 -21.50 22.17 18.12
C THR A 186 -21.34 21.40 16.81
N LYS A 187 -21.12 20.08 16.93
CA LYS A 187 -21.16 19.15 15.80
C LYS A 187 -22.54 18.51 15.59
N SER A 188 -23.60 19.14 16.11
CA SER A 188 -24.95 18.60 15.97
C SER A 188 -25.40 18.62 14.51
N SER A 189 -26.15 17.61 14.07
CA SER A 189 -26.58 17.53 12.67
C SER A 189 -27.44 18.72 12.24
N ARG A 190 -28.23 19.28 13.16
CA ARG A 190 -29.03 20.49 12.93
C ARG A 190 -28.16 21.71 12.64
N GLU A 191 -27.13 21.94 13.46
CA GLU A 191 -26.23 23.09 13.27
C GLU A 191 -25.39 22.95 12.01
N VAL A 192 -24.87 21.74 11.74
CA VAL A 192 -24.11 21.46 10.52
C VAL A 192 -24.98 21.65 9.27
N ALA A 193 -26.24 21.21 9.29
CA ALA A 193 -27.17 21.42 8.19
C ALA A 193 -27.44 22.93 7.95
N LYS A 194 -27.69 23.70 9.02
CA LYS A 194 -27.90 25.15 8.91
C LYS A 194 -26.67 25.86 8.31
N ALA A 195 -25.47 25.56 8.82
CA ALA A 195 -24.25 26.16 8.30
C ALA A 195 -23.96 25.76 6.85
N LEU A 196 -24.30 24.52 6.46
CA LEU A 196 -24.20 24.08 5.08
C LEU A 196 -25.20 24.81 4.18
N GLU A 197 -26.44 25.01 4.63
CA GLU A 197 -27.45 25.78 3.92
C GLU A 197 -26.96 27.21 3.61
N ASP A 198 -26.35 27.90 4.58
CA ASP A 198 -25.75 29.22 4.37
C ASP A 198 -24.70 29.21 3.25
N VAL A 199 -23.94 28.12 3.08
CA VAL A 199 -22.96 27.98 1.99
C VAL A 199 -23.65 27.74 0.66
N LEU A 200 -24.69 26.91 0.64
CA LEU A 200 -25.46 26.57 -0.57
C LEU A 200 -26.17 27.81 -1.15
N MET A 201 -26.76 28.65 -0.29
CA MET A 201 -27.47 29.86 -0.73
C MET A 201 -26.54 30.87 -1.42
N VAL A 202 -25.27 30.93 -1.03
CA VAL A 202 -24.29 31.87 -1.61
C VAL A 202 -23.64 31.34 -2.88
N ASN A 203 -23.36 30.03 -2.95
CA ASN A 203 -22.49 29.46 -3.98
C ASN A 203 -23.21 28.52 -4.98
N LEU A 204 -24.53 28.43 -4.87
CA LEU A 204 -25.39 27.44 -5.53
C LEU A 204 -25.10 26.00 -5.08
N ALA A 205 -26.13 25.15 -5.13
CA ALA A 205 -26.03 23.78 -4.67
C ALA A 205 -25.22 22.89 -5.63
N PRO A 206 -24.35 22.00 -5.11
CA PRO A 206 -23.64 21.04 -5.95
C PRO A 206 -24.50 19.80 -6.28
N ASP A 207 -24.14 19.09 -7.35
CA ASP A 207 -24.81 17.82 -7.71
C ASP A 207 -24.58 16.74 -6.61
N ILE A 208 -23.37 16.73 -6.04
CA ILE A 208 -22.92 15.69 -5.09
C ILE A 208 -22.22 16.33 -3.89
N ILE A 209 -22.62 15.93 -2.68
CA ILE A 209 -21.85 16.15 -1.46
C ILE A 209 -21.23 14.83 -0.99
N GLN A 210 -19.92 14.84 -0.75
CA GLN A 210 -19.19 13.70 -0.25
C GLN A 210 -18.65 13.98 1.16
N CYS A 211 -19.06 13.17 2.13
CA CYS A 211 -18.65 13.28 3.53
C CYS A 211 -18.10 11.94 4.04
N ASP A 212 -17.60 11.91 5.27
CA ASP A 212 -17.24 10.65 5.92
C ASP A 212 -18.49 9.93 6.45
N ASN A 213 -18.29 8.95 7.34
CA ASN A 213 -19.38 8.23 7.99
C ASN A 213 -19.82 8.83 9.33
N GLY A 214 -19.48 10.10 9.60
CA GLY A 214 -19.89 10.85 10.78
C GLY A 214 -21.40 10.87 10.98
N LEU A 215 -21.82 10.94 12.25
CA LEU A 215 -23.24 11.00 12.63
C LEU A 215 -23.84 12.39 12.38
N GLU A 216 -22.99 13.42 12.45
CA GLU A 216 -23.27 14.81 12.09
C GLU A 216 -23.91 14.97 10.70
N PHE A 217 -23.58 14.10 9.74
CA PHE A 217 -24.09 14.16 8.36
C PHE A 217 -25.29 13.22 8.11
N LYS A 218 -25.82 12.53 9.13
CA LYS A 218 -26.87 11.51 8.97
C LYS A 218 -28.21 11.85 9.61
N GLY A 219 -28.30 12.98 10.31
CA GLY A 219 -29.51 13.38 11.02
C GLY A 219 -30.67 13.83 10.12
N PRO A 220 -31.89 13.93 10.65
CA PRO A 220 -33.08 14.32 9.90
C PRO A 220 -32.95 15.68 9.19
N SER A 221 -32.38 16.68 9.87
CA SER A 221 -32.17 18.02 9.30
C SER A 221 -31.27 17.99 8.05
N MET A 222 -30.23 17.16 8.06
CA MET A 222 -29.36 17.00 6.89
C MET A 222 -30.11 16.34 5.72
N LYS A 223 -30.93 15.32 5.99
CA LYS A 223 -31.74 14.68 4.94
C LYS A 223 -32.74 15.64 4.31
N LEU A 224 -33.43 16.44 5.12
CA LEU A 224 -34.37 17.46 4.63
C LEU A 224 -33.67 18.49 3.76
N LEU A 225 -32.49 18.97 4.18
CA LEU A 225 -31.69 19.91 3.41
C LEU A 225 -31.28 19.32 2.05
N LEU A 226 -30.76 18.10 2.03
CA LEU A 226 -30.35 17.43 0.79
C LEU A 226 -31.52 17.25 -0.18
N ASN A 227 -32.70 16.90 0.32
CA ASN A 227 -33.91 16.79 -0.49
C ASN A 227 -34.34 18.15 -1.04
N LYS A 228 -34.32 19.21 -0.22
CA LYS A 228 -34.69 20.59 -0.62
C LYS A 228 -33.86 21.08 -1.80
N TYR A 229 -32.56 20.80 -1.81
CA TYR A 229 -31.64 21.26 -2.87
C TYR A 229 -31.34 20.17 -3.93
N ASN A 230 -32.05 19.03 -3.90
CA ASN A 230 -31.84 17.88 -4.78
C ASN A 230 -30.37 17.39 -4.85
N ILE A 231 -29.70 17.33 -3.70
CA ILE A 231 -28.28 16.99 -3.58
C ILE A 231 -28.10 15.51 -3.27
N LYS A 232 -27.26 14.82 -4.05
CA LYS A 232 -26.88 13.43 -3.75
C LYS A 232 -25.75 13.37 -2.73
N MET A 233 -26.01 12.81 -1.55
CA MET A 233 -24.95 12.55 -0.56
C MET A 233 -24.27 11.19 -0.79
N ILE A 234 -22.93 11.18 -0.80
CA ILE A 234 -22.10 9.98 -0.91
C ILE A 234 -21.18 9.88 0.30
N ASN A 235 -21.35 8.84 1.11
CA ASN A 235 -20.42 8.56 2.21
C ASN A 235 -19.14 7.89 1.67
N SER A 236 -17.99 8.39 2.09
CA SER A 236 -16.72 7.74 1.84
C SER A 236 -16.72 6.35 2.48
N ARG A 237 -16.07 5.38 1.81
CA ARG A 237 -15.88 4.07 2.43
C ARG A 237 -15.03 4.28 3.70
N PRO A 238 -15.40 3.67 4.84
CA PRO A 238 -14.58 3.74 6.04
C PRO A 238 -13.13 3.40 5.72
N TYR A 239 -12.19 4.22 6.19
CA TYR A 239 -10.75 3.99 6.04
C TYR A 239 -10.24 3.95 4.59
N HIS A 240 -10.80 4.77 3.69
CA HIS A 240 -10.25 4.98 2.34
C HIS A 240 -9.68 6.42 2.18
N PRO A 241 -8.48 6.72 2.72
CA PRO A 241 -7.90 8.07 2.76
C PRO A 241 -7.85 8.76 1.39
N GLN A 242 -7.68 7.98 0.33
CA GLN A 242 -7.59 8.50 -1.04
C GLN A 242 -8.88 9.18 -1.52
N SER A 243 -10.04 8.86 -0.91
CA SER A 243 -11.33 9.43 -1.31
C SER A 243 -11.61 10.79 -0.69
N GLN A 244 -11.03 11.10 0.48
CA GLN A 244 -11.21 12.36 1.20
C GLN A 244 -9.95 13.21 1.31
N GLY A 245 -8.82 12.75 0.76
CA GLY A 245 -7.54 13.44 0.86
C GLY A 245 -7.50 14.88 0.32
N LYS A 246 -8.49 15.32 -0.48
CA LYS A 246 -8.60 16.73 -0.88
C LYS A 246 -9.10 17.59 0.29
N CYS A 247 -10.18 17.17 0.96
CA CYS A 247 -10.69 17.83 2.15
C CYS A 247 -9.69 17.75 3.30
N GLU A 248 -9.12 16.58 3.58
CA GLU A 248 -8.11 16.42 4.65
C GLU A 248 -6.92 17.37 4.46
N ARG A 249 -6.39 17.48 3.24
CA ARG A 249 -5.32 18.42 2.94
C ARG A 249 -5.76 19.88 3.12
N SER A 250 -7.00 20.21 2.74
CA SER A 250 -7.56 21.54 2.97
C SER A 250 -7.65 21.87 4.46
N ASN A 251 -8.09 20.91 5.27
CA ASN A 251 -8.17 21.04 6.72
C ASN A 251 -6.79 21.34 7.33
N SER A 252 -5.74 20.66 6.87
CA SER A 252 -4.37 20.95 7.31
C SER A 252 -3.93 22.38 6.95
N VAL A 253 -4.28 22.86 5.76
CA VAL A 253 -3.92 24.21 5.30
C VAL A 253 -4.60 25.29 6.13
N ILE A 254 -5.92 25.17 6.37
CA ILE A 254 -6.65 26.17 7.15
C ILE A 254 -6.21 26.18 8.61
N LYS A 255 -5.99 25.00 9.23
CA LYS A 255 -5.44 24.89 10.59
C LYS A 255 -4.08 25.56 10.71
N ALA A 256 -3.18 25.34 9.74
CA ALA A 256 -1.86 25.95 9.74
C ALA A 256 -1.93 27.48 9.65
N LYS A 257 -2.83 28.02 8.82
CA LYS A 257 -3.06 29.46 8.70
C LYS A 257 -3.66 30.07 9.97
N ILE A 258 -4.63 29.40 10.60
CA ILE A 258 -5.18 29.83 11.89
C ILE A 258 -4.07 29.85 12.94
N LEU A 259 -3.29 28.77 13.06
CA LEU A 259 -2.19 28.69 14.02
C LEU A 259 -1.15 29.79 13.80
N PHE A 260 -0.80 30.07 12.54
CA PHE A 260 0.11 31.15 12.19
C PHE A 260 -0.45 32.50 12.62
N ALA A 261 -1.70 32.82 12.26
CA ALA A 261 -2.35 34.08 12.62
C ALA A 261 -2.44 34.26 14.15
N THR A 262 -2.78 33.21 14.90
CA THR A 262 -2.82 33.22 16.37
C THR A 262 -1.45 33.48 16.99
N LYS A 263 -0.36 32.99 16.38
CA LYS A 263 1.00 33.25 16.86
C LYS A 263 1.49 34.65 16.50
N SER A 264 1.14 35.15 15.31
CA SER A 264 1.61 36.44 14.81
C SER A 264 0.85 37.63 15.38
N LYS A 265 -0.43 37.46 15.76
CA LYS A 265 -1.27 38.52 16.32
C LYS A 265 -1.85 38.06 17.66
N ARG A 266 -1.40 38.69 18.75
CA ARG A 266 -1.95 38.44 20.10
C ARG A 266 -3.45 38.75 20.11
N GLY A 267 -4.24 37.84 20.68
CA GLY A 267 -5.70 37.99 20.75
C GLY A 267 -6.45 37.73 19.44
N PHE A 268 -5.83 37.16 18.41
CA PHE A 268 -6.51 36.82 17.16
C PHE A 268 -7.70 35.86 17.40
N ASN A 269 -8.90 36.32 17.06
CA ASN A 269 -10.11 35.51 17.07
C ASN A 269 -10.28 34.82 15.72
N TRP A 270 -10.09 33.49 15.69
CA TRP A 270 -10.15 32.76 14.43
C TRP A 270 -11.55 32.72 13.81
N VAL A 271 -12.62 32.90 14.59
CA VAL A 271 -13.99 32.95 14.05
C VAL A 271 -14.18 34.21 13.23
N GLU A 272 -13.69 35.34 13.74
CA GLU A 272 -13.73 36.63 13.06
C GLU A 272 -12.89 36.61 11.78
N GLY A 273 -11.63 36.17 11.87
CA GLY A 273 -10.71 36.13 10.73
C GLY A 273 -10.91 34.95 9.76
N LEU A 274 -11.89 34.07 9.99
CA LEU A 274 -12.02 32.82 9.23
C LEU A 274 -12.25 33.09 7.73
N GLN A 275 -13.08 34.07 7.40
CA GLN A 275 -13.37 34.42 6.01
C GLN A 275 -12.17 35.07 5.32
N ASP A 276 -11.39 35.90 6.01
CA ASP A 276 -10.15 36.47 5.47
C ASP A 276 -9.11 35.39 5.18
N LEU A 277 -8.99 34.40 6.08
CA LEU A 277 -8.12 33.25 5.85
C LEU A 277 -8.60 32.40 4.66
N ALA A 278 -9.91 32.20 4.53
CA ALA A 278 -10.50 31.50 3.38
C ALA A 278 -10.24 32.24 2.07
N TYR A 279 -10.42 33.56 2.07
CA TYR A 279 -10.13 34.46 0.96
C TYR A 279 -8.67 34.32 0.54
N ALA A 280 -7.72 34.44 1.48
CA ALA A 280 -6.31 34.27 1.21
C ALA A 280 -5.96 32.88 0.64
N ILE A 281 -6.64 31.80 1.07
CA ILE A 281 -6.46 30.46 0.49
C ILE A 281 -7.00 30.40 -0.94
N ASN A 282 -8.14 31.03 -1.21
CA ASN A 282 -8.83 31.00 -2.50
C ASN A 282 -8.15 31.87 -3.56
N THR A 283 -7.37 32.88 -3.15
CA THR A 283 -6.59 33.74 -4.04
C THR A 283 -5.11 33.35 -4.15
N SER A 284 -4.67 32.32 -3.40
CA SER A 284 -3.30 31.80 -3.50
C SER A 284 -3.15 30.80 -4.65
N PHE A 285 -2.10 30.95 -5.45
CA PHE A 285 -1.78 30.04 -6.55
C PHE A 285 -1.54 28.60 -6.07
N LYS A 286 -2.10 27.62 -6.79
CA LYS A 286 -1.94 26.20 -6.48
C LYS A 286 -1.34 25.43 -7.63
N ARG A 287 -0.18 24.82 -7.37
CA ARG A 287 0.48 23.89 -8.32
C ARG A 287 -0.44 22.76 -8.79
N VAL A 288 -1.35 22.28 -7.92
CA VAL A 288 -2.30 21.20 -8.27
C VAL A 288 -3.35 21.64 -9.30
N LEU A 289 -3.55 22.94 -9.49
CA LEU A 289 -4.42 23.55 -10.50
C LEU A 289 -3.63 24.04 -11.72
N GLY A 290 -2.35 23.63 -11.84
CA GLY A 290 -1.49 24.07 -12.93
C GLY A 290 -0.96 25.50 -12.78
N GLY A 291 -0.95 26.02 -11.54
CA GLY A 291 -0.50 27.38 -11.26
C GLY A 291 -1.63 28.38 -11.05
N LEU A 292 -2.88 28.00 -11.30
CA LEU A 292 -4.06 28.85 -11.07
C LEU A 292 -4.46 28.92 -9.58
N THR A 293 -5.20 29.96 -9.21
CA THR A 293 -5.87 30.10 -7.92
C THR A 293 -7.18 29.30 -7.87
N PRO A 294 -7.64 28.87 -6.69
CA PRO A 294 -8.98 28.29 -6.56
C PRO A 294 -10.10 29.21 -7.03
N PHE A 295 -9.99 30.52 -6.82
CA PHE A 295 -10.95 31.50 -7.29
C PHE A 295 -11.11 31.47 -8.82
N GLU A 296 -9.99 31.51 -9.55
CA GLU A 296 -10.00 31.41 -11.02
C GLU A 296 -10.63 30.11 -11.49
N ALA A 297 -10.26 29.00 -10.84
CA ALA A 297 -10.80 27.70 -11.17
C ALA A 297 -12.32 27.61 -10.90
N TYR A 298 -12.81 28.26 -9.84
CA TYR A 298 -14.22 28.18 -9.44
C TYR A 298 -15.12 29.10 -10.25
N TYR A 299 -14.75 30.38 -10.39
CA TYR A 299 -15.54 31.38 -11.10
C TYR A 299 -15.23 31.47 -12.59
N GLY A 300 -14.19 30.79 -13.07
CA GLY A 300 -13.79 30.80 -14.48
C GLY A 300 -13.30 32.16 -14.98
N ARG A 301 -12.89 33.05 -14.07
CA ARG A 301 -12.40 34.41 -14.35
C ARG A 301 -11.20 34.76 -13.48
N SER A 302 -10.34 35.63 -13.99
CA SER A 302 -9.19 36.18 -13.26
C SER A 302 -9.62 37.04 -12.07
N HIS A 303 -8.83 36.98 -10.99
CA HIS A 303 -9.01 37.87 -9.84
C HIS A 303 -8.43 39.25 -10.17
N VAL A 304 -8.91 40.33 -9.54
CA VAL A 304 -8.33 41.67 -9.71
C VAL A 304 -6.82 41.77 -9.39
N PHE A 305 -6.25 40.79 -8.68
CA PHE A 305 -4.83 40.77 -8.29
C PHE A 305 -3.97 39.88 -9.21
N THR A 306 -4.57 39.18 -10.17
CA THR A 306 -3.82 38.36 -11.13
C THR A 306 -3.39 39.20 -12.32
N LYS A 307 -2.07 39.27 -12.57
CA LYS A 307 -1.49 40.07 -13.66
C LYS A 307 -1.96 39.62 -15.04
N GLU A 308 -2.09 38.31 -15.25
CA GLU A 308 -2.56 37.72 -16.50
C GLU A 308 -4.06 37.41 -16.43
N ARG A 309 -4.79 37.81 -17.46
CA ARG A 309 -6.20 37.44 -17.63
C ARG A 309 -6.29 36.15 -18.43
N HIS A 310 -6.92 35.13 -17.86
CA HIS A 310 -7.17 33.86 -18.54
C HIS A 310 -8.65 33.74 -18.92
N SER A 311 -8.91 33.31 -20.14
CA SER A 311 -10.25 32.90 -20.55
C SER A 311 -10.69 31.63 -19.82
N SER A 312 -11.99 31.41 -19.67
CA SER A 312 -12.52 30.19 -19.03
C SER A 312 -12.09 28.91 -19.76
N ARG A 313 -11.88 28.98 -21.08
CA ARG A 313 -11.37 27.86 -21.89
C ARG A 313 -9.93 27.51 -21.52
N GLU A 314 -9.07 28.51 -21.32
CA GLU A 314 -7.68 28.31 -20.90
C GLU A 314 -7.60 27.75 -19.49
N ILE A 315 -8.41 28.27 -18.55
CA ILE A 315 -8.50 27.77 -17.18
C ILE A 315 -8.84 26.27 -17.18
N LYS A 316 -9.89 25.87 -17.90
CA LYS A 316 -10.29 24.46 -18.05
C LYS A 316 -9.15 23.59 -18.63
N LYS A 317 -8.48 24.09 -19.68
CA LYS A 317 -7.35 23.38 -20.33
C LYS A 317 -6.18 23.17 -19.38
N THR A 318 -5.83 24.19 -18.60
CA THR A 318 -4.73 24.16 -17.62
C THR A 318 -5.00 23.16 -16.50
N ILE A 319 -6.21 23.19 -15.92
CA ILE A 319 -6.60 22.24 -14.86
C ILE A 319 -6.60 20.80 -15.38
N ARG A 320 -7.14 20.56 -16.58
CA ARG A 320 -7.14 19.23 -17.20
C ARG A 320 -5.72 18.69 -17.42
N ARG A 321 -4.81 19.54 -17.91
CA ARG A 321 -3.37 19.19 -18.07
C ARG A 321 -2.72 18.87 -16.73
N ALA A 322 -2.96 19.68 -15.70
CA ALA A 322 -2.43 19.48 -14.35
C ALA A 322 -2.92 18.16 -13.73
N ASN A 323 -4.22 17.87 -13.82
CA ASN A 323 -4.81 16.62 -13.34
C ASN A 323 -4.22 15.40 -14.07
N LYS A 324 -4.06 15.48 -15.40
CA LYS A 324 -3.45 14.41 -16.21
C LYS A 324 -1.99 14.16 -15.81
N LYS A 325 -1.20 15.22 -15.59
CA LYS A 325 0.20 15.14 -15.14
C LYS A 325 0.29 14.51 -13.75
N ALA A 326 -0.54 14.95 -12.81
CA ALA A 326 -0.59 14.41 -11.45
C ALA A 326 -0.97 12.93 -11.44
N TYR A 327 -1.99 12.54 -12.23
CA TYR A 327 -2.42 11.15 -12.34
C TYR A 327 -1.32 10.24 -12.93
N ARG A 328 -0.63 10.70 -13.98
CA ARG A 328 0.52 9.98 -14.55
C ARG A 328 1.65 9.79 -13.54
N SER A 329 1.97 10.82 -12.75
CA SER A 329 2.98 10.73 -11.70
C SER A 329 2.59 9.72 -10.61
N LEU A 330 1.32 9.70 -10.19
CA LEU A 330 0.81 8.72 -9.23
C LEU A 330 0.93 7.30 -9.76
N LEU A 331 0.63 7.08 -11.05
CA LEU A 331 0.78 5.77 -11.68
C LEU A 331 2.23 5.34 -11.86
N LYS A 332 3.17 6.26 -12.12
CA LYS A 332 4.61 5.96 -12.22
C LYS A 332 5.16 5.42 -10.88
N ASN A 333 4.72 6.00 -9.78
CA ASN A 333 5.18 5.63 -8.43
C ASN A 333 4.38 4.46 -7.83
N ALA A 334 3.24 4.10 -8.42
CA ALA A 334 2.41 3.00 -7.93
C ALA A 334 2.95 1.66 -8.42
N THR A 335 3.29 0.78 -7.48
CA THR A 335 3.52 -0.64 -7.79
C THR A 335 2.23 -1.22 -8.38
N SER A 336 2.32 -1.84 -9.55
CA SER A 336 1.14 -2.49 -10.13
C SER A 336 0.74 -3.68 -9.26
N PRO A 337 -0.53 -3.75 -8.80
CA PRO A 337 -0.97 -4.91 -8.03
C PRO A 337 -0.92 -6.17 -8.88
N SER A 338 -0.74 -7.32 -8.23
CA SER A 338 -0.90 -8.63 -8.85
C SER A 338 -2.29 -8.79 -9.46
N LYS A 339 -2.35 -9.55 -10.55
CA LYS A 339 -3.61 -9.90 -11.21
C LYS A 339 -3.87 -11.37 -10.91
N TYR A 340 -5.10 -11.69 -10.51
CA TYR A 340 -5.55 -13.05 -10.26
C TYR A 340 -6.58 -13.44 -11.32
N LYS A 341 -6.55 -14.69 -11.77
CA LYS A 341 -7.49 -15.24 -12.76
C LYS A 341 -8.65 -15.91 -12.05
N VAL A 342 -9.78 -16.04 -12.75
CA VAL A 342 -10.91 -16.85 -12.28
C VAL A 342 -10.46 -18.30 -12.12
N GLY A 343 -10.91 -18.96 -11.06
CA GLY A 343 -10.52 -20.32 -10.68
C GLY A 343 -9.25 -20.40 -9.83
N GLU A 344 -8.43 -19.34 -9.74
CA GLU A 344 -7.20 -19.37 -8.94
C GLU A 344 -7.50 -19.40 -7.44
N THR A 345 -6.73 -20.22 -6.71
CA THR A 345 -6.71 -20.22 -5.24
C THR A 345 -5.73 -19.18 -4.73
N VAL A 346 -6.17 -18.38 -3.76
CA VAL A 346 -5.42 -17.28 -3.17
C VAL A 346 -5.56 -17.29 -1.65
N LEU A 347 -4.59 -16.69 -0.96
CA LEU A 347 -4.74 -16.36 0.46
C LEU A 347 -5.39 -14.99 0.58
N ILE A 348 -6.40 -14.90 1.45
CA ILE A 348 -7.11 -13.67 1.75
C ILE A 348 -7.02 -13.32 3.23
N ARG A 349 -7.03 -12.02 3.51
CA ARG A 349 -7.04 -11.48 4.87
C ARG A 349 -8.47 -11.14 5.29
N TYR A 350 -9.01 -11.84 6.28
CA TYR A 350 -10.37 -11.67 6.78
C TYR A 350 -10.38 -11.26 8.26
N PRO A 351 -11.28 -10.38 8.75
CA PRO A 351 -12.28 -9.63 7.99
C PRO A 351 -11.66 -8.53 7.14
N PHE A 352 -12.27 -8.24 5.99
CA PHE A 352 -11.76 -7.23 5.04
C PHE A 352 -11.87 -5.79 5.58
N ARG A 353 -12.80 -5.55 6.51
CA ARG A 353 -13.03 -4.23 7.11
C ARG A 353 -12.22 -4.10 8.40
N LYS A 354 -11.64 -2.92 8.62
CA LYS A 354 -11.13 -2.54 9.95
C LYS A 354 -12.34 -2.10 10.78
N SER A 355 -12.54 -2.70 11.95
CA SER A 355 -13.50 -2.24 12.95
C SER A 355 -12.84 -1.21 13.88
N ARG A 356 -13.64 -0.38 14.56
CA ARG A 356 -13.16 0.48 15.66
C ARG A 356 -12.55 -0.36 16.79
N VAL A 357 -13.08 -1.56 17.00
CA VAL A 357 -12.54 -2.57 17.91
C VAL A 357 -11.54 -3.43 17.15
N PRO A 358 -10.30 -3.62 17.65
CA PRO A 358 -9.34 -4.51 17.03
C PRO A 358 -9.89 -5.95 16.95
N THR A 359 -10.23 -6.40 15.74
CA THR A 359 -10.65 -7.78 15.48
C THR A 359 -9.44 -8.61 15.05
N LYS A 360 -9.29 -9.83 15.59
CA LYS A 360 -8.31 -10.80 15.11
C LYS A 360 -8.48 -11.00 13.59
N ARG A 361 -7.39 -10.90 12.84
CA ARG A 361 -7.38 -11.14 11.40
C ARG A 361 -6.91 -12.55 11.11
N TYR A 362 -7.69 -13.24 10.29
CA TYR A 362 -7.44 -14.58 9.79
C TYR A 362 -6.84 -14.50 8.39
N VAL A 363 -5.99 -15.47 8.09
CA VAL A 363 -5.54 -15.79 6.74
C VAL A 363 -6.28 -17.04 6.35
N ILE A 364 -7.01 -16.99 5.25
CA ILE A 364 -7.79 -18.13 4.77
C ILE A 364 -7.59 -18.29 3.28
N GLU A 365 -7.74 -19.51 2.80
CA GLU A 365 -7.79 -19.79 1.38
C GLU A 365 -9.14 -19.41 0.80
N GLY A 366 -9.11 -18.88 -0.42
CA GLY A 366 -10.31 -18.60 -1.19
C GLY A 366 -10.09 -18.81 -2.68
N LYS A 367 -11.16 -19.13 -3.40
CA LYS A 367 -11.17 -19.33 -4.85
C LYS A 367 -11.73 -18.08 -5.54
N VAL A 368 -11.02 -17.57 -6.54
CA VAL A 368 -11.48 -16.40 -7.29
C VAL A 368 -12.61 -16.80 -8.23
N GLU A 369 -13.82 -16.29 -8.01
CA GLU A 369 -14.98 -16.55 -8.89
C GLU A 369 -15.11 -15.51 -9.99
N LYS A 370 -14.83 -14.24 -9.68
CA LYS A 370 -15.01 -13.15 -10.64
C LYS A 370 -13.99 -12.05 -10.46
N VAL A 371 -13.43 -11.57 -11.57
CA VAL A 371 -12.59 -10.37 -11.58
C VAL A 371 -13.49 -9.14 -11.78
N LYS A 372 -13.53 -8.24 -10.80
CA LYS A 372 -14.17 -6.93 -10.94
C LYS A 372 -13.14 -5.86 -11.35
N ARG A 373 -13.65 -4.70 -11.78
CA ARG A 373 -12.79 -3.55 -12.11
C ARG A 373 -12.05 -3.05 -10.86
N ASN A 374 -10.93 -2.35 -11.08
CA ASN A 374 -10.15 -1.64 -10.06
C ASN A 374 -9.48 -2.52 -8.99
N GLY A 375 -9.09 -3.76 -9.34
CA GLY A 375 -8.42 -4.64 -8.41
C GLY A 375 -9.34 -5.13 -7.29
N VAL A 376 -10.62 -5.30 -7.61
CA VAL A 376 -11.60 -5.94 -6.72
C VAL A 376 -11.93 -7.30 -7.33
N TYR A 377 -12.12 -8.31 -6.50
CA TYR A 377 -12.44 -9.68 -6.90
C TYR A 377 -13.64 -10.17 -6.10
N ILE A 378 -14.42 -11.09 -6.67
CA ILE A 378 -15.34 -11.94 -5.89
C ILE A 378 -14.57 -13.21 -5.58
N VAL A 379 -14.48 -13.52 -4.28
CA VAL A 379 -13.75 -14.68 -3.78
C VAL A 379 -14.71 -15.52 -2.94
N LEU A 380 -14.76 -16.81 -3.24
CA LEU A 380 -15.46 -17.84 -2.49
C LEU A 380 -14.53 -18.39 -1.40
N PHE A 381 -14.96 -18.39 -0.15
CA PHE A 381 -14.17 -18.91 0.98
C PHE A 381 -15.07 -19.30 2.15
N GLN A 382 -14.54 -20.10 3.07
CA GLN A 382 -15.25 -20.46 4.31
C GLN A 382 -14.95 -19.45 5.42
N VAL A 383 -15.99 -19.04 6.16
CA VAL A 383 -15.82 -18.06 7.25
C VAL A 383 -15.15 -18.73 8.47
N PRO A 384 -14.07 -18.17 9.01
CA PRO A 384 -13.45 -18.70 10.23
C PRO A 384 -14.43 -18.77 11.40
N ASN A 385 -14.39 -19.88 12.15
CA ASN A 385 -15.21 -20.11 13.34
C ASN A 385 -16.72 -20.04 13.09
N LYS A 386 -17.17 -20.20 11.84
CA LYS A 386 -18.58 -20.24 11.45
C LYS A 386 -18.82 -21.27 10.33
N PRO A 387 -18.57 -22.57 10.59
CA PRO A 387 -18.74 -23.62 9.59
C PRO A 387 -20.19 -23.72 9.07
N GLU A 388 -21.18 -23.36 9.88
CA GLU A 388 -22.61 -23.37 9.56
C GLU A 388 -23.00 -22.47 8.38
N LEU A 389 -22.19 -21.43 8.10
CA LEU A 389 -22.42 -20.52 6.97
C LEU A 389 -21.91 -21.08 5.64
N GLY A 390 -21.25 -22.23 5.64
CA GLY A 390 -20.64 -22.82 4.45
C GLY A 390 -19.66 -21.89 3.74
N PHE A 391 -19.59 -22.02 2.42
CA PHE A 391 -18.81 -21.11 1.58
C PHE A 391 -19.60 -19.85 1.26
N VAL A 392 -18.93 -18.70 1.40
CA VAL A 392 -19.52 -17.39 1.08
C VAL A 392 -18.73 -16.69 -0.01
N SER A 393 -19.44 -16.06 -0.95
CA SER A 393 -18.85 -15.21 -1.98
C SER A 393 -18.88 -13.75 -1.55
N LYS A 394 -17.71 -13.14 -1.35
CA LYS A 394 -17.61 -11.71 -0.99
C LYS A 394 -16.66 -10.93 -1.89
N SER A 395 -16.91 -9.62 -1.95
CA SER A 395 -16.06 -8.68 -2.66
C SER A 395 -14.78 -8.39 -1.86
N VAL A 396 -13.62 -8.73 -2.42
CA VAL A 396 -12.29 -8.59 -1.81
C VAL A 396 -11.43 -7.65 -2.64
N GLY A 397 -10.84 -6.63 -2.00
CA GLY A 397 -9.84 -5.77 -2.64
C GLY A 397 -8.49 -6.47 -2.73
N VAL A 398 -7.73 -6.21 -3.80
CA VAL A 398 -6.44 -6.85 -4.09
C VAL A 398 -5.42 -6.65 -2.96
N GLU A 399 -5.53 -5.59 -2.17
CA GLU A 399 -4.73 -5.35 -0.96
C GLU A 399 -4.91 -6.40 0.14
N ASN A 400 -6.03 -7.13 0.12
CA ASN A 400 -6.32 -8.22 1.04
C ASN A 400 -6.11 -9.59 0.39
N MET A 401 -5.42 -9.67 -0.75
CA MET A 401 -5.13 -10.90 -1.48
C MET A 401 -3.63 -11.08 -1.71
N THR A 402 -3.18 -12.33 -1.65
CA THR A 402 -1.82 -12.74 -2.03
C THR A 402 -1.84 -14.16 -2.59
N SER A 403 -0.84 -14.54 -3.38
CA SER A 403 -0.70 -15.91 -3.89
C SER A 403 -0.47 -16.91 -2.74
N LEU A 404 -0.66 -18.20 -2.99
CA LEU A 404 -0.42 -19.26 -1.99
C LEU A 404 1.00 -19.24 -1.43
N THR A 405 2.00 -18.85 -2.23
CA THR A 405 3.40 -18.76 -1.79
C THR A 405 3.98 -17.37 -2.06
N VAL A 406 4.99 -16.98 -1.28
CA VAL A 406 5.68 -15.70 -1.46
C VAL A 406 6.40 -15.67 -2.82
N ALA A 407 6.95 -16.81 -3.25
CA ALA A 407 7.64 -16.95 -4.52
C ALA A 407 6.70 -16.71 -5.72
N LEU A 408 5.51 -17.32 -5.72
CA LEU A 408 4.50 -17.10 -6.77
C LEU A 408 4.09 -15.62 -6.84
N GLU A 409 3.88 -14.98 -5.69
CA GLU A 409 3.52 -13.56 -5.64
C GLU A 409 4.65 -12.67 -6.20
N LYS A 410 5.91 -12.99 -5.90
CA LYS A 410 7.07 -12.29 -6.46
C LYS A 410 7.16 -12.47 -7.98
N GLN A 411 7.03 -13.69 -8.49
CA GLN A 411 7.06 -13.96 -9.92
C GLN A 411 5.97 -13.18 -10.68
N ARG A 412 4.75 -13.09 -10.12
CA ARG A 412 3.66 -12.28 -10.69
C ARG A 412 4.00 -10.80 -10.80
N LYS A 413 4.80 -10.27 -9.88
CA LYS A 413 5.26 -8.88 -9.90
C LYS A 413 6.41 -8.67 -10.89
N ILE A 414 7.34 -9.62 -10.99
CA ILE A 414 8.50 -9.55 -11.89
C ILE A 414 8.08 -9.67 -13.36
N LYS A 415 7.22 -10.64 -13.72
CA LYS A 415 6.73 -10.82 -15.11
C LYS A 415 6.10 -9.55 -15.69
N LYS A 416 5.55 -8.67 -14.86
CA LYS A 416 5.00 -7.37 -15.30
C LYS A 416 6.06 -6.29 -15.55
N THR A 417 7.23 -6.38 -14.93
CA THR A 417 8.31 -5.42 -15.14
C THR A 417 8.94 -5.62 -16.53
N PHE A 418 9.10 -6.88 -16.96
CA PHE A 418 9.67 -7.24 -18.26
C PHE A 418 8.75 -6.95 -19.46
N ILE A 419 7.41 -7.02 -19.30
CA ILE A 419 6.47 -6.68 -20.38
C ILE A 419 6.46 -5.16 -20.70
N LYS A 420 7.05 -4.31 -19.85
CA LYS A 420 7.17 -2.86 -20.11
C LYS A 420 8.45 -2.46 -20.88
N THR A 421 9.34 -3.41 -21.19
CA THR A 421 10.67 -3.12 -21.76
C THR A 421 10.88 -3.68 -23.17
N GLU A 422 9.86 -4.19 -23.86
CA GLU A 422 9.98 -4.46 -25.30
C GLU A 422 9.75 -3.15 -26.09
N PRO A 423 10.75 -2.65 -26.84
CA PRO A 423 10.52 -1.58 -27.80
C PRO A 423 9.63 -2.12 -28.92
N LEU A 424 8.62 -1.36 -29.31
CA LEU A 424 7.90 -1.55 -30.57
C LEU A 424 8.94 -1.59 -31.70
N ARG A 425 9.21 -2.78 -32.24
CA ARG A 425 9.83 -2.90 -33.56
C ARG A 425 8.80 -2.42 -34.56
N GLU A 426 8.98 -1.20 -35.05
CA GLU A 426 8.35 -0.73 -36.29
C GLU A 426 8.84 -1.64 -37.42
N THR A 427 8.03 -2.64 -37.78
CA THR A 427 8.13 -3.25 -39.10
C THR A 427 7.52 -2.27 -40.09
N LYS A 428 8.36 -1.43 -40.71
CA LYS A 428 8.04 -0.81 -41.99
C LYS A 428 8.00 -1.94 -43.02
N SER A 429 6.81 -2.38 -43.40
CA SER A 429 6.62 -3.13 -44.63
C SER A 429 6.52 -2.14 -45.78
N GLN A 430 7.51 -2.19 -46.67
CA GLN A 430 7.37 -1.75 -48.05
C GLN A 430 6.23 -2.55 -48.69
N ASN A 431 5.29 -1.83 -49.31
CA ASN A 431 4.74 -2.08 -50.64
C ASN A 431 3.82 -0.91 -51.00
#